data_AF-A0A4R8CTD3-F1
#
_entry.id   AF-A0A4R8CTD3-F1
#
_cell.length_a   1.000
_cell.length_b   1.000
_cell.length_c   1.000
_cell.angle_alpha   90.00
_cell.angle_beta   90.00
_cell.angle_gamma   90.00
#
_symmetry.space_group_name_H-M   'P 1'
#
loop_
_entity.id
_entity.type
_entity.pdbx_description
1 polymer ?
#
loop_
_entity_poly.entity_id
_entity_poly.type
_entity_poly.pdbx_seq_one_letter_code
_entity_poly.pdbx_strand_id
1 'polypeptide(L)'
;MKGAFVLANNPGLYRQIEAVLVPAGGRTAADQTVQVEDKSGFLFTVFGVIGPEHDLRAAPTDVRGDVSGLDQSTATACWVECRSEALFVRWVRAIASRRPDPTWVLDGDGVLWSADSLDASGLVL
;
A
#
# COMPACT_ATOMS: atom_id res chain seq x y z
N MET A 1 10.05 -2.93 11.49
CA MET A 1 10.28 -1.94 10.41
C MET A 1 9.07 -1.01 10.36
N LYS A 2 9.21 0.16 9.75
CA LYS A 2 8.09 1.06 9.46
C LYS A 2 7.27 0.50 8.29
N GLY A 3 5.96 0.64 8.31
CA GLY A 3 5.10 0.24 7.22
C GLY A 3 3.65 0.72 7.32
N ALA A 4 2.93 0.49 6.24
CA ALA A 4 1.53 0.83 6.12
C ALA A 4 0.82 -0.23 5.27
N PHE A 5 -0.51 -0.27 5.34
CA PHE A 5 -1.31 -1.13 4.49
C PHE A 5 -1.68 -0.40 3.22
N VAL A 6 -1.48 -1.03 2.07
CA VAL A 6 -2.13 -0.64 0.81
C VAL A 6 -3.40 -1.46 0.69
N LEU A 7 -4.54 -0.80 0.44
CA LEU A 7 -5.87 -1.38 0.44
C LEU A 7 -6.56 -1.23 -0.91
N ALA A 8 -7.41 -2.20 -1.26
CA ALA A 8 -8.38 -2.10 -2.35
C ALA A 8 -9.50 -3.13 -2.20
N ASN A 9 -10.67 -2.86 -2.76
CA ASN A 9 -11.76 -3.85 -2.89
C ASN A 9 -11.51 -4.81 -4.05
N ASN A 10 -10.30 -5.37 -4.13
CA ASN A 10 -9.90 -6.27 -5.21
C ASN A 10 -9.01 -7.40 -4.66
N PRO A 11 -9.45 -8.67 -4.71
CA PRO A 11 -8.68 -9.82 -4.22
C PRO A 11 -7.37 -10.05 -5.00
N GLY A 12 -7.25 -9.47 -6.20
CA GLY A 12 -6.04 -9.47 -7.02
C GLY A 12 -5.04 -8.35 -6.68
N LEU A 13 -5.23 -7.61 -5.59
CA LEU A 13 -4.39 -6.46 -5.21
C LEU A 13 -2.89 -6.75 -5.33
N TYR A 14 -2.40 -7.81 -4.69
CA TYR A 14 -0.97 -8.15 -4.73
C TYR A 14 -0.46 -8.37 -6.17
N ARG A 15 -1.21 -9.11 -6.98
CA ARG A 15 -0.84 -9.37 -8.38
C ARG A 15 -0.80 -8.08 -9.21
N GLN A 16 -1.70 -7.14 -8.92
CA GLN A 16 -1.70 -5.83 -9.56
C GLN A 16 -0.49 -4.99 -9.12
N ILE A 17 -0.11 -5.04 -7.84
CA ILE A 17 1.12 -4.40 -7.35
C ILE A 17 2.36 -4.99 -8.02
N GLU A 18 2.46 -6.33 -8.05
CA GLU A 18 3.54 -7.07 -8.70
C GLU A 18 3.70 -6.65 -10.17
N ALA A 19 2.60 -6.53 -10.91
CA ALA A 19 2.59 -6.09 -12.30
C ALA A 19 3.08 -4.65 -12.52
N VAL A 20 3.11 -3.81 -11.48
CA VAL A 20 3.71 -2.47 -11.52
C VAL A 20 5.18 -2.48 -11.12
N LEU A 21 5.52 -3.20 -10.04
CA LEU A 21 6.86 -3.15 -9.46
C LEU A 21 7.87 -3.98 -10.25
N VAL A 22 7.50 -5.16 -10.75
CA VAL A 22 8.42 -6.04 -11.48
C VAL A 22 8.97 -5.38 -12.76
N PRO A 23 8.15 -4.79 -13.65
CA PRO A 23 8.68 -4.05 -14.80
C PRO A 23 9.58 -2.87 -14.44
N ALA A 24 9.46 -2.35 -13.21
CA ALA A 24 10.27 -1.26 -12.72
C ALA A 24 11.58 -1.71 -12.02
N GLY A 25 11.96 -2.99 -12.17
CA GLY A 25 13.16 -3.58 -11.58
C GLY A 25 12.90 -4.29 -10.24
N GLY A 26 11.63 -4.47 -9.87
CA GLY A 26 11.24 -5.24 -8.70
C GLY A 26 11.56 -6.72 -8.84
N ARG A 27 11.87 -7.36 -7.71
CA ARG A 27 12.15 -8.79 -7.59
C ARG A 27 11.09 -9.45 -6.73
N THR A 28 10.66 -10.64 -7.11
CA THR A 28 9.66 -11.43 -6.38
C THR A 28 10.31 -12.58 -5.63
N ALA A 29 9.69 -13.00 -4.54
CA ALA A 29 10.02 -14.22 -3.82
C ALA A 29 8.82 -15.18 -3.80
N ALA A 30 9.07 -16.44 -3.41
CA ALA A 30 8.08 -17.51 -3.46
C ALA A 30 6.90 -17.30 -2.49
N ASP A 31 7.06 -16.46 -1.47
CA ASP A 31 6.13 -16.20 -0.37
C ASP A 31 5.19 -15.01 -0.63
N GLN A 32 4.99 -14.63 -1.90
CA GLN A 32 4.24 -13.43 -2.29
C GLN A 32 4.85 -12.15 -1.69
N THR A 33 6.17 -12.07 -1.71
CA THR A 33 6.88 -10.81 -1.51
C THR A 33 7.34 -10.24 -2.84
N VAL A 34 7.13 -8.93 -3.05
CA VAL A 34 7.76 -8.18 -4.13
C VAL A 34 8.49 -6.98 -3.56
N GLN A 35 9.72 -6.76 -4.00
CA GLN A 35 10.58 -5.69 -3.52
C GLN A 35 11.20 -4.92 -4.67
N VAL A 36 11.14 -3.59 -4.61
CA VAL A 36 11.86 -2.71 -5.53
C VAL A 36 12.79 -1.78 -4.74
N GLU A 37 13.97 -1.54 -5.31
CA GLU A 37 15.00 -0.68 -4.73
C GLU A 37 15.09 0.61 -5.54
N ASP A 38 15.22 1.75 -4.88
CA ASP A 38 15.45 3.02 -5.56
C ASP A 38 16.94 3.31 -5.78
N LYS A 39 17.25 4.42 -6.45
CA LYS A 39 18.64 4.81 -6.74
C LYS A 39 19.47 5.13 -5.49
N SER A 40 18.82 5.35 -4.36
CA SER A 40 19.46 5.65 -3.07
C SER A 40 19.64 4.41 -2.21
N GLY A 41 19.27 3.23 -2.71
CA GLY A 41 19.34 1.96 -1.99
C GLY A 41 18.20 1.74 -0.99
N PHE A 42 17.14 2.56 -1.04
CA PHE A 42 15.97 2.34 -0.19
C PHE A 42 15.03 1.32 -0.81
N LEU A 43 14.49 0.46 0.05
CA LEU A 43 13.60 -0.63 -0.32
C LEU A 43 12.13 -0.23 -0.13
N PHE A 44 11.32 -0.68 -1.06
CA PHE A 44 9.86 -0.74 -0.97
C PHE A 44 9.46 -2.20 -1.12
N THR A 45 9.05 -2.82 -0.02
CA THR A 45 8.74 -4.26 0.07
C THR A 45 7.26 -4.44 0.34
N VAL A 46 6.60 -5.28 -0.45
CA VAL A 46 5.16 -5.55 -0.35
C VAL A 46 4.95 -7.03 -0.09
N PHE A 47 4.08 -7.34 0.87
CA PHE A 47 3.69 -8.69 1.25
C PHE A 47 2.23 -8.94 0.83
N GLY A 48 2.01 -10.03 0.09
CA GLY A 48 0.80 -10.23 -0.72
C GLY A 48 -0.45 -10.70 0.00
N VAL A 49 -0.33 -11.19 1.23
CA VAL A 49 -1.46 -11.54 2.07
C VAL A 49 -1.06 -11.31 3.52
N ILE A 50 -1.96 -10.69 4.25
CA ILE A 50 -1.85 -10.52 5.68
C ILE A 50 -2.92 -11.41 6.30
N GLY A 51 -2.54 -12.24 7.28
CA GLY A 51 -3.46 -13.14 7.94
C GLY A 51 -4.56 -12.40 8.70
N PRO A 52 -5.53 -13.13 9.29
CA PRO A 52 -6.62 -12.57 10.09
C PRO A 52 -6.15 -11.83 11.36
N GLU A 53 -4.85 -11.81 11.65
CA GLU A 53 -4.22 -11.10 12.77
C GLU A 53 -4.26 -9.57 12.66
N HIS A 54 -4.48 -9.02 11.47
CA HIS A 54 -4.59 -7.57 11.26
C HIS A 54 -6.06 -7.18 11.09
N ASP A 55 -6.67 -6.69 12.16
CA ASP A 55 -8.06 -6.24 12.14
C ASP A 55 -8.18 -4.85 11.49
N LEU A 56 -8.41 -4.86 10.17
CA LEU A 56 -8.65 -3.64 9.39
C LEU A 56 -10.04 -3.05 9.60
N ARG A 57 -10.88 -3.65 10.48
CA ARG A 57 -12.24 -3.16 10.80
C ARG A 57 -12.23 -2.12 11.92
N ALA A 58 -11.08 -1.90 12.57
CA ALA A 58 -10.93 -0.80 13.50
C ALA A 58 -11.20 0.51 12.74
N ALA A 59 -12.03 1.37 13.33
CA ALA A 59 -12.32 2.67 12.73
C ALA A 59 -11.01 3.48 12.60
N PRO A 60 -10.76 4.13 11.45
CA PRO A 60 -9.57 4.94 11.28
C PRO A 60 -9.60 6.13 12.24
N THR A 61 -8.42 6.58 12.66
CA THR A 61 -8.27 7.72 13.58
C THR A 61 -8.55 9.05 12.88
N ASP A 62 -8.30 9.12 11.57
CA ASP A 62 -8.60 10.25 10.68
C ASP A 62 -8.77 9.75 9.23
N VAL A 63 -9.37 10.57 8.37
CA VAL A 63 -9.62 10.26 6.96
C VAL A 63 -9.14 11.41 6.07
N ARG A 64 -8.34 11.09 5.05
CA ARG A 64 -7.78 12.04 4.10
C ARG A 64 -8.16 11.65 2.66
N GLY A 65 -8.83 12.56 1.96
CA GLY A 65 -9.32 12.33 0.59
C GLY A 65 -10.62 11.53 0.53
N ASP A 66 -10.97 11.05 -0.67
CA ASP A 66 -12.21 10.29 -0.88
C ASP A 66 -12.01 8.79 -0.58
N VAL A 67 -12.69 8.32 0.46
CA VAL A 67 -12.68 6.92 0.90
C VAL A 67 -14.06 6.28 0.82
N SER A 68 -15.05 6.95 0.23
CA SER A 68 -16.45 6.49 0.18
C SER A 68 -16.64 5.14 -0.52
N GLY A 69 -15.70 4.77 -1.39
CA GLY A 69 -15.70 3.48 -2.09
C GLY A 69 -15.06 2.32 -1.32
N LEU A 70 -14.42 2.52 -0.17
CA LEU A 70 -13.75 1.44 0.56
C LEU A 70 -14.76 0.62 1.38
N ASP A 71 -14.78 -0.69 1.16
CA ASP A 71 -15.49 -1.62 2.02
C ASP A 71 -14.48 -2.40 2.86
N GLN A 72 -14.26 -1.97 4.10
CA GLN A 72 -13.29 -2.60 5.01
C GLN A 72 -13.60 -4.07 5.33
N SER A 73 -14.84 -4.53 5.10
CA SER A 73 -15.21 -5.93 5.34
C SER A 73 -14.74 -6.88 4.24
N THR A 74 -14.50 -6.34 3.03
CA THR A 74 -14.09 -7.11 1.85
C THR A 74 -12.77 -6.63 1.25
N ALA A 75 -12.21 -5.53 1.76
CA ALA A 75 -10.94 -4.98 1.32
C ALA A 75 -9.80 -5.99 1.46
N THR A 76 -9.02 -6.11 0.40
CA THR A 76 -7.74 -6.80 0.41
C THR A 76 -6.67 -5.82 0.83
N ALA A 77 -5.72 -6.29 1.64
CA ALA A 77 -4.62 -5.49 2.15
C ALA A 77 -3.28 -6.14 1.88
N CYS A 78 -2.32 -5.33 1.48
CA CYS A 78 -0.91 -5.72 1.42
C CYS A 78 -0.11 -4.87 2.41
N TRP A 79 0.67 -5.53 3.26
CA TRP A 79 1.58 -4.84 4.16
C TRP A 79 2.73 -4.33 3.32
N VAL A 80 3.14 -3.10 3.55
CA VAL A 80 4.24 -2.49 2.84
C VAL A 80 5.25 -1.98 3.85
N GLU A 81 6.45 -2.51 3.79
CA GLU A 81 7.58 -2.00 4.55
C GLU A 81 8.38 -1.03 3.67
N CYS A 82 8.56 0.19 4.19
CA CYS A 82 9.36 1.20 3.53
C CYS A 82 9.95 2.16 4.57
N ARG A 83 11.19 2.58 4.36
CA ARG A 83 11.87 3.53 5.26
C ARG A 83 11.66 5.00 4.87
N SER A 84 11.21 5.25 3.64
CA SER A 84 11.06 6.60 3.10
C SER A 84 9.61 6.83 2.70
N GLU A 85 8.97 7.79 3.35
CA GLU A 85 7.59 8.21 3.11
C GLU A 85 7.46 8.74 1.66
N ALA A 86 8.46 9.48 1.15
CA ALA A 86 8.48 9.94 -0.23
C ALA A 86 8.56 8.79 -1.25
N LEU A 87 9.38 7.77 -0.97
CA LEU A 87 9.47 6.56 -1.79
C LEU A 87 8.15 5.78 -1.79
N PHE A 88 7.56 5.65 -0.60
CA PHE A 88 6.28 5.00 -0.41
C PHE A 88 5.18 5.68 -1.23
N VAL A 89 5.01 7.00 -1.06
CA VAL A 89 4.01 7.80 -1.78
C VAL A 89 4.21 7.68 -3.30
N ARG A 90 5.45 7.72 -3.77
CA ARG A 90 5.77 7.55 -5.20
C ARG A 90 5.26 6.22 -5.73
N TRP A 91 5.57 5.12 -5.05
CA TRP A 91 5.17 3.78 -5.52
C TRP A 91 3.68 3.53 -5.38
N VAL A 92 3.05 3.95 -4.29
CA VAL A 92 1.60 3.80 -4.12
C VAL A 92 0.83 4.58 -5.18
N ARG A 93 1.25 5.81 -5.51
CA ARG A 93 0.65 6.57 -6.62
C ARG A 93 0.86 5.89 -7.98
N ALA A 94 2.06 5.35 -8.22
CA ALA A 94 2.32 4.60 -9.46
C ALA A 94 1.43 3.35 -9.57
N ILE A 95 1.23 2.64 -8.46
CA ILE A 95 0.32 1.49 -8.38
C ILE A 95 -1.12 1.94 -8.65
N ALA A 96 -1.62 2.96 -7.94
CA ALA A 96 -2.97 3.46 -8.10
C ALA A 96 -3.27 3.92 -9.54
N SER A 97 -2.32 4.62 -10.18
CA SER A 97 -2.49 5.13 -11.56
C SER A 97 -2.61 4.05 -12.63
N ARG A 98 -2.25 2.79 -12.33
CA ARG A 98 -2.30 1.66 -13.28
C ARG A 98 -3.45 0.70 -13.01
N ARG A 99 -4.34 1.05 -12.07
CA ARG A 99 -5.44 0.21 -11.63
C ARG A 99 -6.76 0.86 -12.00
N PRO A 100 -7.77 0.07 -12.39
CA PRO A 100 -9.12 0.59 -12.59
C PRO A 100 -9.82 0.89 -11.26
N ASP A 101 -9.43 0.19 -10.19
CA ASP A 101 -10.03 0.30 -8.87
C ASP A 101 -9.30 1.35 -8.01
N PRO A 102 -10.03 2.09 -7.16
CA PRO A 102 -9.40 2.99 -6.20
C PRO A 102 -8.42 2.26 -5.27
N THR A 103 -7.39 2.98 -4.85
CA THR A 103 -6.38 2.49 -3.91
C THR A 103 -6.39 3.38 -2.68
N TRP A 104 -6.33 2.78 -1.51
CA TRP A 104 -6.24 3.48 -0.23
C TRP A 104 -5.02 3.03 0.56
N VAL A 105 -4.64 3.82 1.56
CA VAL A 105 -3.56 3.50 2.49
C VAL A 105 -4.05 3.67 3.92
N LEU A 106 -3.87 2.67 4.76
CA LEU A 106 -3.98 2.81 6.21
C LEU A 106 -2.57 2.88 6.79
N ASP A 107 -2.21 4.04 7.34
CA ASP A 107 -0.87 4.32 7.80
C ASP A 107 -0.61 3.85 9.25
N GLY A 108 0.60 4.03 9.75
CA GLY A 108 1.03 3.57 11.08
C GLY A 108 0.30 4.22 12.25
N ASP A 109 -0.30 5.40 12.05
CA ASP A 109 -1.09 6.12 13.05
C ASP A 109 -2.61 5.84 12.91
N GLY A 110 -2.99 4.95 12.00
CA GLY A 110 -4.38 4.59 11.73
C GLY A 110 -5.13 5.60 10.88
N VAL A 111 -4.43 6.51 10.20
CA VAL A 111 -5.06 7.46 9.27
C VAL A 111 -5.31 6.75 7.95
N LEU A 112 -6.54 6.88 7.43
CA LEU A 112 -6.94 6.32 6.15
C LEU A 112 -6.85 7.37 5.05
N TRP A 113 -6.02 7.10 4.04
CA TRP A 113 -5.74 7.99 2.92
C TRP A 113 -6.30 7.42 1.62
N SER A 114 -6.92 8.25 0.79
CA SER A 114 -6.99 7.98 -0.66
C SER A 114 -5.59 8.10 -1.28
N ALA A 115 -5.26 7.28 -2.27
CA ALA A 115 -3.94 7.33 -2.91
C ALA A 115 -3.62 8.71 -3.52
N ASP A 116 -4.63 9.43 -4.00
CA ASP A 116 -4.47 10.76 -4.60
C ASP A 116 -4.13 11.82 -3.55
N SER A 117 -4.67 11.69 -2.34
CA SER A 117 -4.43 12.61 -1.22
C SER A 117 -3.16 12.31 -0.41
N LEU A 118 -2.39 11.29 -0.77
CA LEU A 118 -1.16 10.94 -0.05
C LEU A 118 -0.17 12.11 -0.02
N ASP A 119 0.31 12.45 1.18
CA ASP A 119 1.34 13.45 1.39
C ASP A 119 2.45 12.88 2.27
N ALA A 120 3.68 12.88 1.75
CA ALA A 120 4.84 12.35 2.47
C ALA A 120 5.16 13.14 3.75
N SER A 121 4.70 14.39 3.88
CA SER A 121 4.93 15.20 5.07
C SER A 121 4.03 14.84 6.26
N GLY A 122 2.84 14.28 5.98
CA GLY A 122 1.86 13.89 6.99
C GLY A 122 1.68 12.37 7.13
N LEU A 123 2.21 11.58 6.21
CA LEU A 123 2.13 10.11 6.26
C LEU A 123 3.06 9.55 7.33
N VAL A 124 2.55 8.60 8.12
CA VAL A 124 3.36 7.84 9.08
C VAL A 124 3.48 6.39 8.64
N LEU A 125 4.71 5.93 8.42
CA LEU A 125 5.05 4.51 8.25
C LEU A 125 5.55 3.95 9.58
#